data_AF-A0AAJ4RBX9-F1
#
_entry.id   AF-A0AAJ4RBX9-F1
#
_cell.length_a   1.000
_cell.length_b   1.000
_cell.length_c   1.000
_cell.angle_alpha   90.00
_cell.angle_beta   90.00
_cell.angle_gamma   90.00
#
_symmetry.space_group_name_H-M   'P 1'
#
loop_
_entity.id
_entity.type
_entity.pdbx_description
1 polymer ?
#
loop_
_entity_poly.entity_id
_entity_poly.type
_entity_poly.pdbx_seq_one_letter_code
_entity_poly.pdbx_strand_id
1 'polypeptide(L)'
;METIIIYGTGILAGVLLLYFLGIAVAPFNPGEIKNDHFECGLPPSSEVPMKANFGYFIFAIAFIVFDMAGLFFSLFVFADNPEALKWAMVFGILLFAAITVSMKEYRNAKSA
;
A
#
# COMPACT_ATOMS: atom_id res chain seq x y z
N MET A 1 26.51 -0.58 -7.34
CA MET A 1 26.10 0.48 -6.39
C MET A 1 26.05 1.83 -7.08
N GLU A 2 27.07 2.23 -7.84
CA GLU A 2 27.10 3.52 -8.55
C GLU A 2 25.90 3.73 -9.50
N THR A 3 25.53 2.72 -10.29
CA THR A 3 24.37 2.79 -11.19
C THR A 3 23.04 3.05 -10.46
N ILE A 4 22.82 2.36 -9.34
CA ILE A 4 21.61 2.54 -8.51
C ILE A 4 21.57 3.97 -7.94
N ILE A 5 22.71 4.49 -7.49
CA ILE A 5 22.81 5.85 -6.97
C ILE A 5 22.52 6.86 -8.09
N ILE A 6 23.11 6.68 -9.28
CA ILE A 6 22.88 7.56 -10.42
C ILE A 6 21.40 7.60 -10.81
N TYR A 7 20.75 6.44 -10.95
CA TYR A 7 19.33 6.38 -11.28
C TYR A 7 18.44 6.94 -10.16
N GLY A 8 18.73 6.57 -8.91
CA GLY A 8 17.99 7.06 -7.75
C GLY A 8 18.07 8.59 -7.63
N THR A 9 19.27 9.14 -7.69
CA THR A 9 19.49 10.60 -7.68
C THR A 9 18.88 11.28 -8.90
N GLY A 10 18.97 10.67 -10.09
CA GLY A 10 18.36 11.22 -11.32
C GLY A 10 16.83 11.33 -11.22
N ILE A 11 16.16 10.29 -10.71
CA ILE A 11 14.70 10.31 -10.50
C ILE A 11 14.33 11.37 -9.46
N LEU A 12 15.04 11.40 -8.33
CA LEU A 12 14.77 12.34 -7.24
C LEU A 12 14.96 13.79 -7.69
N ALA A 13 16.05 14.06 -8.42
CA ALA A 13 16.33 15.36 -9.01
C ALA A 13 15.26 15.75 -10.04
N GLY A 14 14.82 14.82 -10.89
CA GLY A 14 13.75 15.06 -11.87
C GLY A 14 12.42 15.43 -11.22
N VAL A 15 12.00 14.69 -10.19
CA VAL A 15 10.76 14.97 -9.44
C VAL A 15 10.82 16.34 -8.77
N LEU A 16 11.92 16.63 -8.08
CA LEU A 16 12.10 17.93 -7.42
C LEU A 16 12.16 19.08 -8.42
N LEU A 17 12.87 18.90 -9.54
CA LEU A 17 12.96 19.92 -10.59
C LEU A 17 11.57 20.25 -11.14
N LEU A 18 10.77 19.23 -11.48
CA LEU A 18 9.41 19.46 -11.99
C LEU A 18 8.50 20.11 -10.94
N TYR A 19 8.61 19.71 -9.67
CA TYR A 19 7.86 20.32 -8.58
C TYR A 19 8.19 21.80 -8.40
N PHE A 20 9.47 22.15 -8.30
CA PHE A 20 9.90 23.54 -8.13
C PHE A 20 9.68 24.39 -9.38
N LEU A 21 9.83 23.82 -10.57
CA LEU A 21 9.48 24.50 -11.82
C LEU A 21 7.98 24.78 -11.89
N GLY A 22 7.14 23.84 -11.44
CA GLY A 22 5.70 24.06 -11.32
C GLY A 22 5.36 25.24 -10.41
N ILE A 23 6.01 25.32 -9.24
CA ILE A 23 5.83 26.45 -8.30
C ILE A 23 6.34 27.77 -8.92
N ALA A 24 7.49 27.75 -9.59
CA ALA A 24 8.12 28.95 -10.14
C ALA A 24 7.38 29.52 -11.36
N VAL A 25 6.80 28.67 -12.20
CA VAL A 25 6.04 29.08 -13.40
C VAL A 25 4.58 29.41 -13.06
N ALA A 26 4.01 28.81 -12.00
CA ALA A 26 2.64 29.05 -11.61
C ALA A 26 2.40 30.52 -11.19
N PRO A 27 1.29 31.16 -11.59
CA PRO A 27 0.95 32.50 -11.15
C PRO A 27 0.67 32.52 -9.64
N PHE A 28 1.40 33.34 -8.89
CA PHE A 28 1.18 33.50 -7.45
C PHE A 28 0.07 34.53 -7.19
N ASN A 29 -1.14 34.05 -6.88
CA ASN A 29 -2.29 34.88 -6.53
C ASN A 29 -3.14 34.22 -5.41
N PRO A 30 -2.61 34.16 -4.17
CA PRO A 30 -3.33 33.61 -3.03
C PRO A 30 -4.51 34.53 -2.65
N GLY A 31 -5.59 33.93 -2.16
CA GLY A 31 -6.75 34.66 -1.66
C GLY A 31 -7.52 33.79 -0.69
N GLU A 32 -8.36 34.39 0.16
CA GLU A 32 -9.09 33.67 1.22
C GLU A 32 -9.87 32.48 0.66
N ILE A 33 -10.65 32.70 -0.41
CA ILE A 33 -11.45 31.64 -1.06
C ILE A 33 -10.56 30.55 -1.69
N LYS A 34 -9.38 30.90 -2.24
CA LYS A 34 -8.48 29.93 -2.88
C LYS A 34 -7.72 29.07 -1.88
N ASN A 35 -7.58 29.57 -0.65
CA ASN A 35 -6.91 28.87 0.45
C ASN A 35 -7.90 28.10 1.34
N ASP A 36 -9.20 28.21 1.07
CA ASP A 36 -10.25 27.48 1.80
C ASP A 36 -10.45 26.06 1.21
N HIS A 37 -11.05 25.16 1.98
CA HIS A 37 -11.39 23.82 1.51
C HIS A 37 -12.48 23.90 0.43
N PHE A 38 -12.20 23.34 -0.74
CA PHE A 38 -13.17 23.31 -1.83
C PHE A 38 -14.20 22.20 -1.59
N GLU A 39 -15.43 22.58 -1.24
CA GLU A 39 -16.57 21.65 -1.11
C GLU A 39 -17.72 21.98 -2.08
N CYS A 40 -17.38 22.33 -3.33
CA CYS A 40 -18.37 22.65 -4.36
C CYS A 40 -19.36 23.76 -3.95
N GLY A 41 -18.95 24.67 -3.05
CA GLY A 41 -19.80 25.75 -2.52
C GLY A 41 -20.57 25.41 -1.24
N LEU A 42 -20.36 24.22 -0.66
CA LEU A 42 -20.82 23.90 0.69
C LEU A 42 -19.83 24.44 1.74
N PRO A 43 -20.31 24.78 2.96
CA PRO A 43 -19.41 25.11 4.05
C PRO A 43 -18.56 23.88 4.40
N PRO A 44 -17.27 24.07 4.75
CA PRO A 44 -16.35 22.97 5.01
C PRO A 44 -16.91 22.01 6.07
N SER A 45 -17.13 20.76 5.69
CA SER A 45 -17.54 19.68 6.56
C SER A 45 -16.36 19.27 7.44
N SER A 46 -16.35 19.75 8.68
CA SER A 46 -15.43 19.27 9.71
C SER A 46 -15.83 17.90 10.28
N GLU A 47 -16.88 17.27 9.75
CA GLU A 47 -17.42 16.05 10.30
C GLU A 47 -16.56 14.86 9.91
N VAL A 48 -15.87 14.28 10.90
CA VAL A 48 -15.22 12.97 10.76
C VAL A 48 -16.30 11.98 10.33
N PRO A 49 -16.09 11.17 9.27
CA PRO A 49 -17.11 10.25 8.80
C PRO A 49 -17.61 9.38 9.95
N MET A 50 -18.90 9.52 10.27
CA MET A 50 -19.54 8.96 11.47
C MET A 50 -19.55 7.42 11.51
N LYS A 51 -19.21 6.76 10.39
CA LYS A 51 -19.15 5.30 10.26
C LYS A 51 -17.91 4.91 9.47
N ALA A 52 -16.90 4.38 10.16
CA ALA A 52 -15.78 3.73 9.51
C ALA A 52 -16.25 2.39 8.92
N ASN A 53 -15.98 2.17 7.62
CA ASN A 53 -16.23 0.88 7.00
C ASN A 53 -15.09 -0.08 7.38
N PHE A 54 -15.36 -0.97 8.34
CA PHE A 54 -14.41 -1.98 8.82
C PHE A 54 -13.96 -2.97 7.74
N GLY A 55 -14.65 -3.06 6.61
CA GLY A 55 -14.21 -3.85 5.46
C GLY A 55 -12.86 -3.40 4.92
N TYR A 56 -12.59 -2.10 4.90
CA TYR A 56 -11.27 -1.58 4.48
C TYR A 56 -10.16 -1.94 5.46
N PHE A 57 -10.45 -1.99 6.75
CA PHE A 57 -9.50 -2.43 7.77
C PHE A 57 -9.15 -3.92 7.63
N ILE A 58 -10.16 -4.77 7.42
CA ILE A 58 -9.95 -6.21 7.19
C ILE A 58 -9.08 -6.40 5.94
N PHE A 59 -9.34 -5.65 4.86
CA PHE A 59 -8.51 -5.67 3.66
C PHE A 59 -7.06 -5.24 3.95
N ALA A 60 -6.84 -4.14 4.68
CA ALA A 60 -5.50 -3.66 5.01
C ALA A 60 -4.71 -4.67 5.87
N ILE A 61 -5.36 -5.31 6.84
CA ILE A 61 -4.73 -6.36 7.66
C ILE A 61 -4.39 -7.58 6.80
N ALA A 62 -5.32 -8.02 5.95
CA ALA A 62 -5.07 -9.13 5.03
C ALA A 62 -3.90 -8.83 4.10
N PHE A 63 -3.81 -7.60 3.55
CA PHE A 63 -2.68 -7.16 2.74
C PHE A 63 -1.35 -7.29 3.48
N ILE A 64 -1.25 -6.81 4.72
CA ILE A 64 -0.02 -6.91 5.52
C ILE A 64 0.38 -8.38 5.76
N VAL A 65 -0.59 -9.23 6.09
CA VAL A 65 -0.34 -10.66 6.32
C VAL A 65 0.17 -11.34 5.04
N PHE A 66 -0.44 -11.06 3.89
CA PHE A 66 -0.03 -11.63 2.61
C PHE A 66 1.31 -11.08 2.12
N ASP A 67 1.59 -9.79 2.33
CA ASP A 67 2.87 -9.17 1.98
C ASP A 67 4.02 -9.81 2.77
N MET A 68 3.87 -9.96 4.09
CA MET A 68 4.85 -10.64 4.94
C MET A 68 5.02 -12.12 4.59
N ALA A 69 3.92 -12.81 4.30
CA ALA A 69 3.98 -14.19 3.84
C ALA A 69 4.74 -14.32 2.50
N GLY A 70 4.49 -13.42 1.55
CA GLY A 70 5.21 -13.38 0.27
C GLY A 70 6.70 -13.11 0.47
N LEU A 71 7.06 -12.19 1.36
CA LEU A 71 8.44 -11.92 1.74
C LEU A 71 9.13 -13.17 2.27
N PHE A 72 8.57 -13.84 3.28
CA PHE A 72 9.19 -15.05 3.84
C PHE A 72 9.27 -16.19 2.82
N PHE A 73 8.23 -16.38 2.02
CA PHE A 73 8.25 -17.37 0.96
C PHE A 73 9.38 -17.09 -0.04
N SER A 74 9.54 -15.83 -0.47
CA SER A 74 10.61 -15.45 -1.40
C SER A 74 12.02 -15.68 -0.82
N LEU A 75 12.23 -15.41 0.48
CA LEU A 75 13.51 -15.65 1.14
C LEU A 75 13.91 -17.13 1.11
N PHE A 76 12.96 -18.05 1.29
CA PHE A 76 13.25 -19.48 1.27
C PHE A 76 13.41 -20.04 -0.15
N VAL A 77 12.62 -19.54 -1.12
CA VAL A 77 12.67 -20.00 -2.52
C VAL A 77 13.95 -19.59 -3.22
N PHE A 78 14.41 -18.36 -3.00
CA PHE A 78 15.62 -17.84 -3.64
C PHE A 78 16.91 -18.15 -2.87
N ALA A 79 16.84 -18.89 -1.78
CA ALA A 79 18.02 -19.38 -1.09
C ALA A 79 18.64 -20.55 -1.86
N ASP A 80 19.95 -20.50 -2.10
CA ASP A 80 20.74 -21.58 -2.73
C ASP A 80 20.97 -22.76 -1.75
N ASN A 81 19.90 -23.27 -1.14
CA ASN A 81 19.94 -24.37 -0.18
C ASN A 81 18.76 -25.33 -0.40
N PRO A 82 19.00 -26.63 -0.68
CA PRO A 82 17.94 -27.62 -0.83
C PRO A 82 17.00 -27.74 0.38
N GLU A 83 17.49 -27.50 1.61
CA GLU A 83 16.65 -27.49 2.81
C GLU A 83 15.71 -26.27 2.84
N ALA A 84 16.16 -25.11 2.38
CA ALA A 84 15.32 -23.91 2.30
C ALA A 84 14.14 -24.13 1.33
N LEU A 85 14.37 -24.82 0.22
CA LEU A 85 13.31 -25.20 -0.71
C LEU A 85 12.25 -26.10 -0.04
N LYS A 86 12.66 -27.08 0.78
CA LYS A 86 11.71 -27.93 1.53
C LYS A 86 10.88 -27.09 2.50
N TRP A 87 11.51 -26.17 3.23
CA TRP A 87 10.80 -25.25 4.11
C TRP A 87 9.84 -24.32 3.35
N ALA A 88 10.24 -23.83 2.17
CA ALA A 88 9.37 -23.05 1.30
C ALA A 88 8.12 -23.85 0.86
N MET A 89 8.30 -25.12 0.49
CA MET A 89 7.19 -26.00 0.12
C MET A 89 6.23 -26.22 1.28
N VAL A 90 6.74 -26.53 2.48
CA VAL A 90 5.92 -26.70 3.69
C VAL A 90 5.17 -25.40 4.02
N PHE A 91 5.88 -24.27 4.02
CA PHE A 91 5.27 -22.96 4.27
C PHE A 91 4.19 -22.62 3.24
N GLY A 92 4.43 -22.90 1.95
CA GLY A 92 3.45 -22.68 0.88
C GLY A 92 2.19 -23.53 1.04
N ILE A 93 2.32 -24.79 1.45
CA ILE A 93 1.17 -25.67 1.74
C ILE A 93 0.38 -25.14 2.94
N LEU A 94 1.06 -24.75 4.02
CA LEU A 94 0.42 -24.17 5.21
C LEU A 94 -0.31 -22.87 4.88
N LEU A 95 0.31 -22.01 4.07
CA LEU A 95 -0.30 -20.77 3.60
C LEU A 95 -1.57 -21.05 2.77
N PHE A 96 -1.49 -21.98 1.82
CA PHE A 96 -2.64 -22.37 1.00
C PHE A 96 -3.79 -22.92 1.86
N ALA A 97 -3.49 -23.75 2.84
CA ALA A 97 -4.47 -24.26 3.79
C ALA A 97 -5.09 -23.13 4.62
N ALA A 98 -4.29 -22.22 5.16
CA ALA A 98 -4.75 -21.06 5.94
C ALA A 98 -5.69 -20.15 5.14
N ILE A 99 -5.36 -19.86 3.88
CA ILE A 99 -6.21 -19.08 2.97
C ILE A 99 -7.53 -19.80 2.73
N THR A 100 -7.48 -21.10 2.42
CA THR A 100 -8.68 -21.89 2.14
C THR A 100 -9.62 -21.94 3.35
N VAL A 101 -9.08 -22.12 4.56
CA VAL A 101 -9.85 -22.07 5.81
C VAL A 101 -10.43 -20.68 6.03
N SER A 102 -9.62 -19.63 5.91
CA SER A 102 -10.08 -18.24 6.06
C SER A 102 -11.24 -17.91 5.12
N MET A 103 -11.13 -18.30 3.85
CA MET A 103 -12.18 -18.09 2.84
C MET A 103 -13.45 -18.89 3.15
N LYS A 104 -13.30 -20.12 3.64
CA LYS A 104 -14.43 -20.95 4.08
C LYS A 104 -15.16 -20.30 5.25
N GLU A 105 -14.44 -19.85 6.27
CA GLU A 105 -15.03 -19.20 7.45
C GLU A 105 -15.68 -17.86 7.10
N TYR A 106 -15.05 -17.06 6.24
CA TYR A 106 -15.67 -15.83 5.73
C TYR A 106 -17.00 -16.12 5.01
N ARG A 107 -17.05 -17.14 4.16
CA ARG A 107 -18.28 -17.55 3.47
C ARG A 107 -19.36 -18.03 4.45
N ASN A 108 -18.98 -18.80 5.47
CA ASN A 108 -19.90 -19.26 6.51
C ASN A 108 -20.50 -18.08 7.27
N ALA A 109 -19.67 -17.13 7.71
CA ALA A 109 -20.11 -15.95 8.44
C ALA A 109 -21.05 -15.03 7.64
N LYS A 110 -20.90 -15.00 6.31
CA LYS A 110 -21.78 -14.24 5.41
C LYS A 110 -23.10 -14.97 5.09
N SER A 111 -23.11 -16.30 5.21
CA SER A 111 -24.28 -17.14 4.93
C SER A 111 -25.18 -17.36 6.15
N ALA A 112 -24.69 -17.04 7.36
CA ALA A 112 -25.45 -17.03 8.61
C ALA A 112 -26.18 -15.69 8.81
#